data_AF-A0A7I9ZFH9-F1
#
_entry.id   AF-A0A7I9ZFH9-F1
#
_cell.length_a   1.000
_cell.length_b   1.000
_cell.length_c   1.000
_cell.angle_alpha   90.00
_cell.angle_beta   90.00
_cell.angle_gamma   90.00
#
_symmetry.space_group_name_H-M   'P 1'
#
loop_
_entity.id
_entity.type
_entity.pdbx_description
1 polymer ?
#
loop_
_entity_poly.entity_id
_entity_poly.type
_entity_poly.pdbx_seq_one_letter_code
_entity_poly.pdbx_strand_id
1 'polypeptide(L)'
;MWTALWLSRGSYLTAAIVLGLTVWSFGFAVYFLYTTLHAAKPRAEHGAAGTVIRADKIADVSFIAATTAVFVAALLYLVFAPFSMIDYVPTGVMRTAVPVGCGFLVAFGAPTLYRMFKHQGGGHLRVNSSGFAVWNGQWGTFRRGTWDEIEQILDHSPRGRTPFNEVIVFVLPKGRSAMLMADAITGNTAALRDWVRFYWQHPEFRDELVDGRGLQRLDDEKFTAE
;
A
#
# COMPACT_ATOMS: atom_id res chain seq x y z
N MET A 1 3.54 15.49 22.94
CA MET A 1 3.36 15.80 24.38
C MET A 1 3.85 14.67 25.27
N TRP A 2 3.32 13.44 25.15
CA TRP A 2 3.71 12.29 25.98
C TRP A 2 5.19 11.86 25.86
N THR A 3 5.77 11.90 24.67
CA THR A 3 7.21 11.60 24.47
C THR A 3 8.12 12.51 25.30
N ALA A 4 7.85 13.81 25.29
CA ALA A 4 8.63 14.80 26.05
C ALA A 4 8.49 14.61 27.57
N LEU A 5 7.30 14.24 28.05
CA LEU A 5 7.06 13.92 29.45
C LEU A 5 7.89 12.72 29.93
N TRP A 6 7.98 11.64 29.14
CA TRP A 6 8.76 10.45 29.52
C TRP A 6 10.27 10.67 29.42
N LEU A 7 10.74 11.44 28.43
CA LEU A 7 12.13 11.90 28.35
C LEU A 7 12.53 12.71 29.59
N SER A 8 11.66 13.61 30.06
CA SER A 8 11.93 14.40 31.28
C SER A 8 11.93 13.57 32.57
N ARG A 9 11.35 12.36 32.55
CA ARG A 9 11.29 11.44 33.70
C ARG A 9 12.44 10.42 33.72
N GLY A 10 13.39 10.48 32.78
CA GLY A 10 14.51 9.55 32.67
C GLY A 10 14.14 8.17 32.08
N SER A 11 12.88 8.00 31.64
CA SER A 11 12.39 6.76 31.04
C SER A 11 12.61 6.76 29.53
N TYR A 12 13.87 6.65 29.12
CA TYR A 12 14.27 6.74 27.70
C TYR A 12 13.61 5.65 26.84
N LEU A 13 13.44 4.46 27.40
CA LEU A 13 12.84 3.33 26.69
C LEU A 13 11.33 3.52 26.43
N THR A 14 10.59 3.96 27.45
CA THR A 14 9.16 4.28 27.30
C THR A 14 8.97 5.46 26.35
N ALA A 15 9.85 6.47 26.42
CA ALA A 15 9.84 7.59 25.48
C ALA A 15 10.06 7.14 24.03
N ALA A 16 10.98 6.20 23.77
CA ALA A 16 11.23 5.65 22.44
C ALA A 16 10.01 4.88 21.88
N ILE A 17 9.33 4.09 22.72
CA ILE A 17 8.10 3.38 22.31
C ILE A 17 6.98 4.38 21.95
N VAL A 18 6.78 5.41 22.79
CA VAL A 18 5.76 6.45 22.56
C VAL A 18 6.09 7.30 21.33
N LEU A 19 7.38 7.58 21.09
CA LEU A 19 7.84 8.21 19.85
C LEU A 19 7.47 7.36 18.64
N GLY A 20 7.77 6.06 18.67
CA GLY A 20 7.44 5.13 17.58
C GLY A 20 5.93 5.09 17.28
N LEU A 21 5.10 5.07 18.32
CA LEU A 21 3.64 5.17 18.18
C LEU A 21 3.21 6.51 17.57
N THR A 22 3.86 7.63 17.97
CA THR A 22 3.57 8.95 17.41
C THR A 22 3.92 9.02 15.93
N VAL A 23 5.10 8.51 15.55
CA VAL A 23 5.54 8.44 14.15
C VAL A 23 4.58 7.56 13.33
N TRP A 24 4.14 6.43 13.89
CA TRP A 24 3.13 5.58 13.25
C TRP A 24 1.81 6.32 13.03
N SER A 25 1.25 6.94 14.08
CA SER A 25 -0.02 7.68 13.97
C SER A 25 0.08 8.83 12.98
N PHE A 26 1.17 9.60 12.99
CA PHE A 26 1.35 10.71 12.07
C PHE A 26 1.58 10.24 10.63
N GLY A 27 2.43 9.23 10.43
CA GLY A 27 2.67 8.67 9.10
C GLY A 27 1.42 8.04 8.49
N PHE A 28 0.59 7.38 9.31
CA PHE A 28 -0.70 6.84 8.87
C PHE A 28 -1.72 7.94 8.58
N ALA A 29 -1.75 9.01 9.38
CA ALA A 29 -2.60 10.18 9.12
C ALA A 29 -2.19 10.89 7.81
N VAL A 30 -0.88 11.06 7.56
CA VAL A 30 -0.35 11.61 6.30
C VAL A 30 -0.74 10.70 5.14
N TYR A 31 -0.55 9.38 5.26
CA TYR A 31 -0.97 8.42 4.23
C TYR A 31 -2.47 8.58 3.91
N PHE A 32 -3.34 8.57 4.93
CA PHE A 32 -4.78 8.75 4.75
C PHE A 32 -5.13 10.12 4.16
N LEU A 33 -4.45 11.19 4.56
CA LEU A 33 -4.69 12.51 4.03
C LEU A 33 -4.33 12.57 2.54
N TYR A 34 -3.20 11.97 2.14
CA TYR A 34 -2.78 11.91 0.74
C TYR A 34 -3.73 11.10 -0.13
N THR A 35 -4.23 9.95 0.36
CA THR A 35 -5.21 9.14 -0.38
C THR A 35 -6.57 9.82 -0.45
N THR A 36 -7.04 10.44 0.64
CA THR A 36 -8.36 11.10 0.69
C THR A 36 -8.39 12.41 -0.11
N LEU A 37 -7.30 13.18 -0.11
CA LEU A 37 -7.20 14.42 -0.87
C LEU A 37 -6.91 14.20 -2.35
N HIS A 38 -6.78 12.95 -2.81
CA HIS A 38 -6.44 12.63 -4.21
C HIS A 38 -5.16 13.34 -4.69
N ALA A 39 -4.27 13.65 -3.76
CA ALA A 39 -3.04 14.41 -4.03
C ALA A 39 -1.87 13.51 -4.46
N ALA A 40 -2.09 12.19 -4.47
CA ALA A 40 -1.10 11.20 -4.90
C ALA A 40 -0.80 11.38 -6.39
N LYS A 41 0.45 11.75 -6.69
CA LYS A 41 0.95 11.81 -8.07
C LYS A 41 1.50 10.43 -8.46
N PRO A 42 0.88 9.72 -9.42
CA PRO A 42 1.36 8.43 -9.83
C PRO A 42 2.77 8.57 -10.42
N ARG A 43 3.68 7.71 -9.96
CA ARG A 43 5.00 7.58 -10.58
C ARG A 43 4.91 6.56 -11.69
N ALA A 44 4.79 7.05 -12.92
CA ALA A 44 4.79 6.20 -14.09
C ALA A 44 6.16 6.17 -14.77
N GLU A 45 6.63 4.96 -15.06
CA GLU A 45 7.87 4.70 -15.80
C GLU A 45 7.52 3.79 -16.98
N HIS A 46 7.92 4.17 -18.21
CA HIS A 46 7.77 3.33 -19.39
C HIS A 46 9.11 2.70 -19.77
N GLY A 47 9.07 1.54 -20.42
CA GLY A 47 10.26 0.88 -20.94
C GLY A 47 9.92 -0.36 -21.76
N ALA A 48 10.95 -1.04 -22.28
CA ALA A 48 10.79 -2.21 -23.16
C ALA A 48 9.98 -3.37 -22.55
N ALA A 49 9.82 -3.41 -21.22
CA ALA A 49 9.01 -4.41 -20.52
C ALA A 49 7.54 -3.98 -20.29
N GLY A 50 7.16 -2.78 -20.74
CA GLY A 50 5.86 -2.15 -20.54
C GLY A 50 5.89 -0.94 -19.61
N THR A 51 4.71 -0.40 -19.32
CA THR A 51 4.49 0.75 -18.43
C THR A 51 4.28 0.27 -17.00
N VAL A 52 4.98 0.89 -16.04
CA VAL A 52 4.86 0.63 -14.61
C VAL A 52 4.35 1.87 -13.92
N ILE A 53 3.18 1.76 -13.30
CA ILE A 53 2.56 2.80 -12.48
C ILE A 53 2.75 2.41 -11.02
N ARG A 54 3.42 3.29 -10.27
CA ARG A 54 3.69 3.14 -8.84
C ARG A 54 3.01 4.25 -8.05
N ALA A 55 2.77 3.97 -6.78
CA ALA A 55 2.37 4.98 -5.82
C ALA A 55 3.39 6.12 -5.71
N ASP A 56 2.89 7.27 -5.27
CA ASP A 56 3.72 8.43 -4.98
C ASP A 56 4.79 8.05 -3.93
N LYS A 57 6.01 8.55 -4.13
CA LYS A 57 7.14 8.31 -3.24
C LYS A 57 6.84 8.76 -1.81
N ILE A 58 6.06 9.83 -1.63
CA ILE A 58 5.70 10.33 -0.30
C ILE A 58 4.78 9.34 0.41
N ALA A 59 3.76 8.82 -0.28
CA ALA A 59 2.82 7.85 0.30
C ALA A 59 3.53 6.53 0.65
N ASP A 60 4.36 6.01 -0.26
CA ASP A 60 5.12 4.78 -0.05
C ASP A 60 6.13 4.90 1.10
N VAL A 61 6.93 5.98 1.12
CA VAL A 61 7.92 6.20 2.18
C VAL A 61 7.24 6.42 3.53
N SER A 62 6.15 7.19 3.56
CA SER A 62 5.40 7.44 4.80
C SER A 62 4.80 6.16 5.36
N PHE A 63 4.25 5.28 4.51
CA PHE A 63 3.71 4.00 4.93
C PHE A 63 4.80 3.07 5.46
N ILE A 64 5.91 2.92 4.72
CA ILE A 64 7.06 2.08 5.15
C ILE A 64 7.65 2.61 6.47
N ALA A 65 7.81 3.92 6.61
CA ALA A 65 8.33 4.54 7.83
C ALA A 65 7.39 4.32 9.02
N ALA A 66 6.07 4.49 8.83
CA ALA A 66 5.07 4.24 9.87
C ALA A 66 5.06 2.77 10.31
N THR A 67 5.05 1.82 9.36
CA THR A 67 5.06 0.38 9.65
C THR A 67 6.37 -0.03 10.34
N THR A 68 7.50 0.55 9.94
CA THR A 68 8.80 0.29 10.59
C THR A 68 8.80 0.82 12.02
N ALA A 69 8.29 2.03 12.24
CA ALA A 69 8.22 2.65 13.56
C ALA A 69 7.37 1.84 14.55
N VAL A 70 6.19 1.37 14.13
CA VAL A 70 5.31 0.55 14.99
C VAL A 70 5.90 -0.84 15.23
N PHE A 71 6.57 -1.43 14.24
CA PHE A 71 7.24 -2.71 14.40
C PHE A 71 8.37 -2.63 15.43
N VAL A 72 9.23 -1.61 15.33
CA VAL A 72 10.32 -1.38 16.30
C VAL A 72 9.75 -1.10 17.68
N ALA A 73 8.71 -0.27 17.80
CA ALA A 73 8.05 0.01 19.08
C ALA A 73 7.46 -1.27 19.72
N ALA A 74 6.79 -2.12 18.93
CA ALA A 74 6.23 -3.38 19.39
C ALA A 74 7.33 -4.38 19.82
N LEU A 75 8.44 -4.45 19.08
CA LEU A 75 9.58 -5.29 19.41
C LEU A 75 10.24 -4.84 20.71
N LEU A 76 10.50 -3.54 20.86
CA LEU A 76 11.05 -2.96 22.09
C LEU A 76 10.13 -3.26 23.29
N TYR A 77 8.82 -3.10 23.12
CA TYR A 77 7.87 -3.43 24.18
C TYR A 77 7.97 -4.91 24.58
N LEU A 78 7.93 -5.84 23.63
CA LEU A 78 7.96 -7.28 23.94
C LEU A 78 9.27 -7.75 24.56
N VAL A 79 10.40 -7.19 24.12
CA VAL A 79 11.73 -7.57 24.64
C VAL A 79 11.92 -7.04 26.05
N PHE A 80 11.52 -5.80 26.33
CA PHE A 80 11.85 -5.12 27.59
C PHE A 80 10.74 -5.15 28.65
N ALA A 81 9.48 -5.42 28.27
CA ALA A 81 8.38 -5.56 29.24
C ALA A 81 8.62 -6.67 30.28
N PRO A 82 9.14 -7.87 29.94
CA PRO A 82 9.43 -8.91 30.93
C PRO A 82 10.46 -8.50 31.99
N PHE A 83 11.38 -7.60 31.63
CA PHE A 83 12.43 -7.10 32.54
C PHE A 83 11.97 -5.94 33.43
N SER A 84 10.70 -5.55 33.38
CA SER A 84 10.16 -4.41 34.14
C SER A 84 10.92 -3.09 33.87
N MET A 85 11.55 -2.96 32.70
CA MET A 85 12.28 -1.77 32.27
C MET A 85 11.37 -0.72 31.59
N ILE A 86 10.06 -1.02 31.50
CA ILE A 86 9.03 -0.15 30.92
C ILE A 86 8.18 0.37 32.07
N ASP A 87 8.20 1.69 32.27
CA ASP A 87 7.49 2.36 33.36
C ASP A 87 5.97 2.42 33.14
N TYR A 88 5.53 2.10 31.91
CA TYR A 88 4.12 1.92 31.60
C TYR A 88 3.67 0.51 32.01
N VAL A 89 3.01 0.41 33.16
CA VAL A 89 2.32 -0.81 33.60
C VAL A 89 0.85 -0.74 33.14
N PRO A 90 0.44 -1.48 32.10
CA PRO A 90 -0.95 -1.48 31.68
C PRO A 90 -1.81 -2.16 32.75
N THR A 91 -2.93 -1.54 33.13
CA THR A 91 -3.87 -2.07 34.12
C THR A 91 -5.10 -2.69 33.45
N GLY A 92 -5.76 -3.65 34.12
CA GLY A 92 -6.97 -4.30 33.60
C GLY A 92 -6.76 -5.07 32.30
N VAL A 93 -7.71 -4.93 31.36
CA VAL A 93 -7.71 -5.63 30.06
C VAL A 93 -6.46 -5.30 29.21
N MET A 94 -5.90 -4.10 29.36
CA MET A 94 -4.71 -3.68 28.61
C MET A 94 -3.45 -4.46 28.99
N ARG A 95 -3.39 -5.09 30.19
CA ARG A 95 -2.25 -5.93 30.60
C ARG A 95 -2.06 -7.13 29.69
N THR A 96 -3.15 -7.69 29.19
CA THR A 96 -3.14 -8.84 28.28
C THR A 96 -3.23 -8.40 26.83
N ALA A 97 -4.04 -7.37 26.54
CA ALA A 97 -4.26 -6.91 25.16
C ALA A 97 -2.99 -6.30 24.53
N VAL A 98 -2.18 -5.54 25.28
CA VAL A 98 -0.99 -4.87 24.72
C VAL A 98 0.09 -5.88 24.29
N PRO A 99 0.53 -6.83 25.14
CA PRO A 99 1.50 -7.85 24.70
C PRO A 99 0.99 -8.70 23.55
N VAL A 100 -0.30 -9.09 23.57
CA VAL A 100 -0.91 -9.86 22.47
C VAL A 100 -0.89 -9.05 21.18
N GLY A 101 -1.33 -7.79 21.22
CA GLY A 101 -1.31 -6.88 20.07
C GLY A 101 0.10 -6.64 19.53
N CYS A 102 1.09 -6.43 20.40
CA CYS A 102 2.49 -6.33 19.97
C CYS A 102 2.99 -7.63 19.34
N GLY A 103 2.61 -8.79 19.88
CA GLY A 103 2.92 -10.09 19.30
C GLY A 103 2.38 -10.24 17.88
N PHE A 104 1.11 -9.86 17.67
CA PHE A 104 0.51 -9.79 16.34
C PHE A 104 1.27 -8.83 15.41
N LEU A 105 1.58 -7.62 15.87
CA LEU A 105 2.30 -6.63 15.07
C LEU A 105 3.69 -7.09 14.67
N VAL A 106 4.42 -7.81 15.52
CA VAL A 106 5.73 -8.36 15.16
C VAL A 106 5.59 -9.53 14.18
N ALA A 107 4.67 -10.46 14.46
CA ALA A 107 4.44 -11.64 13.63
C ALA A 107 4.01 -11.28 12.19
N PHE A 108 3.13 -10.28 12.04
CA PHE A 108 2.66 -9.81 10.74
C PHE A 108 3.53 -8.69 10.15
N GLY A 109 4.14 -7.85 10.99
CA GLY A 109 4.94 -6.71 10.56
C GLY A 109 6.26 -7.11 9.89
N ALA A 110 6.97 -8.11 10.41
CA ALA A 110 8.23 -8.58 9.82
C ALA A 110 8.08 -9.05 8.36
N PRO A 111 7.16 -9.99 8.02
CA PRO A 111 6.97 -10.41 6.63
C PRO A 111 6.43 -9.27 5.75
N THR A 112 5.62 -8.37 6.31
CA THR A 112 5.10 -7.20 5.60
C THR A 112 6.23 -6.24 5.20
N LEU A 113 7.08 -5.86 6.16
CA LEU A 113 8.25 -5.01 5.92
C LEU A 113 9.24 -5.64 4.94
N TYR A 114 9.57 -6.92 5.13
CA TYR A 114 10.44 -7.64 4.21
C TYR A 114 9.93 -7.58 2.77
N ARG A 115 8.63 -7.80 2.56
CA ARG A 115 8.01 -7.73 1.23
C ARG A 115 7.99 -6.30 0.68
N MET A 116 7.71 -5.30 1.50
CA MET A 116 7.77 -3.88 1.10
C MET A 116 9.15 -3.47 0.62
N PHE A 117 10.21 -3.84 1.35
CA PHE A 117 11.59 -3.57 0.95
C PHE A 117 11.99 -4.37 -0.30
N LYS A 118 11.62 -5.65 -0.37
CA LYS A 118 11.95 -6.51 -1.53
C LYS A 118 11.31 -6.03 -2.83
N HIS A 119 10.07 -5.55 -2.77
CA HIS A 119 9.32 -5.11 -3.94
C HIS A 119 9.34 -3.59 -4.14
N GLN A 120 10.14 -2.87 -3.35
CA GLN A 120 10.42 -1.44 -3.47
C GLN A 120 9.15 -0.54 -3.55
N GLY A 121 8.13 -0.82 -2.72
CA GLY A 121 6.94 0.02 -2.65
C GLY A 121 5.68 -0.64 -2.07
N GLY A 122 4.66 0.19 -1.82
CA GLY A 122 3.35 -0.19 -1.26
C GLY A 122 2.40 -0.82 -2.28
N GLY A 123 2.64 -0.63 -3.57
CA GLY A 123 1.91 -1.28 -4.66
C GLY A 123 2.41 -0.81 -6.02
N HIS A 124 2.38 -1.68 -7.02
CA HIS A 124 2.64 -1.28 -8.41
C HIS A 124 1.78 -2.05 -9.39
N LEU A 125 1.32 -1.34 -10.41
CA LEU A 125 0.67 -1.91 -11.58
C LEU A 125 1.66 -1.85 -12.74
N ARG A 126 2.06 -3.00 -13.26
CA ARG A 126 2.82 -3.10 -14.51
C ARG A 126 1.89 -3.61 -15.60
N VAL A 127 1.87 -2.93 -16.72
CA VAL A 127 1.03 -3.26 -17.88
C VAL A 127 1.92 -3.31 -19.11
N ASN A 128 1.76 -4.34 -19.93
CA ASN A 128 2.48 -4.50 -21.19
C ASN A 128 1.58 -5.07 -22.29
N SER A 129 2.12 -5.25 -23.49
CA SER A 129 1.33 -5.77 -24.62
C SER A 129 0.79 -7.18 -24.39
N SER A 130 1.50 -7.99 -23.59
CA SER A 130 1.09 -9.37 -23.27
C SER A 130 0.09 -9.49 -22.11
N GLY A 131 -0.03 -8.50 -21.23
CA GLY A 131 -0.84 -8.60 -20.02
C GLY A 131 -0.50 -7.59 -18.93
N PHE A 132 -0.79 -7.99 -17.69
CA PHE A 132 -0.65 -7.14 -16.51
C PHE A 132 -0.03 -7.89 -15.33
N ALA A 133 0.62 -7.14 -14.45
CA ALA A 133 1.12 -7.60 -13.17
C ALA A 133 0.79 -6.57 -12.09
N VAL A 134 0.07 -7.02 -11.06
CA VAL A 134 -0.32 -6.24 -9.89
C VAL A 134 0.46 -6.73 -8.69
N TRP A 135 1.16 -5.81 -8.05
CA TRP A 135 1.71 -5.98 -6.71
C TRP A 135 0.90 -5.12 -5.74
N ASN A 136 0.42 -5.75 -4.68
CA ASN A 136 -0.23 -5.08 -3.56
C ASN A 136 0.57 -5.34 -2.29
N GLY A 137 1.26 -4.32 -1.79
CA GLY A 137 2.12 -4.39 -0.61
C GLY A 137 1.35 -4.51 0.70
N GLN A 138 0.12 -3.97 0.78
CA GLN A 138 -0.72 -4.09 1.99
C GLN A 138 -1.17 -5.53 2.25
N TRP A 139 -1.47 -6.28 1.18
CA TRP A 139 -1.91 -7.68 1.27
C TRP A 139 -0.78 -8.68 0.93
N GLY A 140 0.38 -8.16 0.53
CA GLY A 140 1.53 -8.96 0.10
C GLY A 140 1.21 -9.90 -1.06
N THR A 141 0.28 -9.50 -1.94
CA THR A 141 -0.17 -10.31 -3.07
C THR A 141 0.49 -9.84 -4.36
N PHE A 142 1.17 -10.77 -5.01
CA PHE A 142 1.62 -10.62 -6.40
C PHE A 142 0.71 -11.44 -7.30
N ARG A 143 0.15 -10.79 -8.32
CA ARG A 143 -0.68 -11.43 -9.33
C ARG A 143 -0.25 -10.96 -10.70
N ARG A 144 -0.07 -11.90 -11.62
CA ARG A 144 0.16 -11.66 -13.03
C ARG A 144 -0.92 -12.41 -13.82
N GLY A 145 -1.37 -11.80 -14.90
CA GLY A 145 -2.30 -12.40 -15.86
C GLY A 145 -2.06 -11.86 -17.26
N THR A 146 -2.60 -12.55 -18.26
CA THR A 146 -2.68 -12.02 -19.63
C THR A 146 -3.98 -11.24 -19.81
N TRP A 147 -4.06 -10.42 -20.86
CA TRP A 147 -5.29 -9.70 -21.18
C TRP A 147 -6.48 -10.61 -21.47
N ASP A 148 -6.22 -11.77 -22.09
CA ASP A 148 -7.25 -12.76 -22.44
C ASP A 148 -7.80 -13.50 -21.22
N GLU A 149 -7.06 -13.51 -20.11
CA GLU A 149 -7.51 -14.07 -18.83
C GLU A 149 -8.38 -13.09 -18.05
N ILE A 150 -8.54 -11.83 -18.46
CA ILE A 150 -9.39 -10.89 -17.74
C ILE A 150 -10.84 -11.16 -18.14
N GLU A 151 -11.65 -11.60 -17.18
CA GLU A 151 -13.09 -11.75 -17.38
C GLU A 151 -13.81 -10.41 -17.21
N GLN A 152 -13.43 -9.65 -16.16
CA GLN A 152 -14.03 -8.36 -15.80
C GLN A 152 -13.02 -7.46 -15.08
N ILE A 153 -13.22 -6.14 -15.20
CA ILE A 153 -12.51 -5.12 -14.41
C ILE A 153 -13.54 -4.37 -13.57
N LEU A 154 -13.47 -4.55 -12.25
CA LEU A 154 -14.40 -3.99 -11.27
C LEU A 154 -13.74 -2.90 -10.42
N ASP A 155 -14.57 -2.02 -9.86
CA ASP A 155 -14.20 -1.00 -8.87
C ASP A 155 -14.44 -1.44 -7.41
N HIS A 156 -14.94 -2.65 -7.23
CA HIS A 156 -15.22 -3.25 -5.93
C HIS A 156 -14.75 -4.70 -5.89
N SER A 157 -14.58 -5.21 -4.67
CA SER A 157 -14.27 -6.63 -4.48
C SER A 157 -15.45 -7.50 -4.95
N PRO A 158 -15.23 -8.53 -5.78
CA PRO A 158 -16.30 -9.42 -6.25
C PRO A 158 -16.88 -10.33 -5.13
N ARG A 159 -16.26 -10.36 -3.93
CA ARG A 159 -16.67 -11.22 -2.81
C ARG A 159 -16.73 -10.49 -1.47
N GLY A 160 -17.41 -9.35 -1.39
CA GLY A 160 -17.66 -8.73 -0.09
C GLY A 160 -18.08 -7.27 -0.13
N ARG A 161 -18.04 -6.63 1.04
CA ARG A 161 -18.29 -5.19 1.20
C ARG A 161 -17.31 -4.39 0.35
N THR A 162 -17.81 -3.33 -0.27
CA THR A 162 -17.01 -2.30 -0.91
C THR A 162 -15.94 -1.82 0.08
N PRO A 163 -14.64 -1.92 -0.25
CA PRO A 163 -13.61 -1.32 0.57
C PRO A 163 -13.87 0.19 0.67
N PHE A 164 -13.51 0.79 1.82
CA PHE A 164 -13.61 2.24 2.02
C PHE A 164 -12.71 3.01 1.03
N ASN A 165 -11.73 2.32 0.45
CA ASN A 165 -10.73 2.83 -0.47
C ASN A 165 -11.08 2.49 -1.91
N GLU A 166 -10.74 3.35 -2.86
CA GLU A 166 -10.94 3.09 -4.27
C GLU A 166 -9.97 2.03 -4.80
N VAL A 167 -10.50 0.99 -5.44
CA VAL A 167 -9.74 -0.16 -5.89
C VAL A 167 -10.01 -0.50 -7.35
N ILE A 168 -9.02 -1.07 -8.02
CA ILE A 168 -9.19 -1.71 -9.33
C ILE A 168 -9.00 -3.20 -9.13
N VAL A 169 -10.04 -3.98 -9.45
CA VAL A 169 -10.04 -5.43 -9.31
C VAL A 169 -10.14 -6.08 -10.68
N PHE A 170 -9.08 -6.82 -11.04
CA PHE A 170 -9.07 -7.69 -12.19
C PHE A 170 -9.63 -9.05 -11.79
N VAL A 171 -10.75 -9.44 -12.39
CA VAL A 171 -11.35 -10.75 -12.22
C VAL A 171 -10.70 -11.71 -13.22
N LEU A 172 -10.13 -12.80 -12.69
CA LEU A 172 -9.41 -13.83 -13.43
C LEU A 172 -10.16 -15.17 -13.32
N PRO A 173 -10.02 -16.07 -14.30
CA PRO A 173 -10.67 -17.37 -14.28
C PRO A 173 -10.28 -18.20 -13.06
N LYS A 174 -11.16 -19.14 -12.72
CA LYS A 174 -11.06 -20.01 -11.52
C LYS A 174 -11.21 -19.25 -10.20
N GLY A 175 -11.97 -18.16 -10.21
CA GLY A 175 -12.29 -17.38 -9.00
C GLY A 175 -11.08 -16.66 -8.40
N ARG A 176 -10.07 -16.37 -9.22
CA ARG A 176 -8.91 -15.57 -8.84
C ARG A 176 -9.24 -14.10 -9.06
N SER A 177 -8.68 -13.22 -8.23
CA SER A 177 -8.73 -11.78 -8.47
C SER A 177 -7.39 -11.13 -8.16
N ALA A 178 -7.05 -10.08 -8.90
CA ALA A 178 -5.94 -9.19 -8.59
C ALA A 178 -6.51 -7.84 -8.18
N MET A 179 -6.24 -7.43 -6.94
CA MET A 179 -6.75 -6.19 -6.36
C MET A 179 -5.64 -5.17 -6.24
N LEU A 180 -5.82 -4.03 -6.88
CA LEU A 180 -4.96 -2.86 -6.81
C LEU A 180 -5.64 -1.80 -5.94
N MET A 181 -4.95 -1.29 -4.93
CA MET A 181 -5.38 -0.09 -4.20
C MET A 181 -5.04 1.11 -5.07
N ALA A 182 -6.03 1.62 -5.79
CA ALA A 182 -5.82 2.65 -6.81
C ALA A 182 -5.74 4.05 -6.17
N ASP A 183 -6.44 4.25 -5.05
CA ASP A 183 -6.35 5.44 -4.18
C ASP A 183 -4.92 5.71 -3.67
N ALA A 184 -4.15 4.65 -3.43
CA ALA A 184 -2.76 4.73 -3.00
C ALA A 184 -1.82 5.07 -4.17
N ILE A 185 -2.27 4.89 -5.41
CA ILE A 185 -1.45 5.02 -6.62
C ILE A 185 -1.69 6.34 -7.32
N THR A 186 -2.95 6.74 -7.46
CA THR A 186 -3.35 7.93 -8.21
C THR A 186 -4.53 8.61 -7.53
N GLY A 187 -4.57 9.94 -7.60
CA GLY A 187 -5.75 10.72 -7.27
C GLY A 187 -6.89 10.60 -8.29
N ASN A 188 -6.67 9.99 -9.46
CA ASN A 188 -7.71 9.75 -10.45
C ASN A 188 -7.85 8.25 -10.73
N THR A 189 -8.48 7.52 -9.80
CA THR A 189 -8.73 6.08 -9.95
C THR A 189 -9.61 5.77 -11.16
N ALA A 190 -10.58 6.65 -11.47
CA ALA A 190 -11.47 6.49 -12.60
C ALA A 190 -10.69 6.50 -13.92
N ALA A 191 -9.81 7.48 -14.13
CA ALA A 191 -8.95 7.54 -15.31
C ALA A 191 -8.02 6.32 -15.42
N LEU A 192 -7.42 5.87 -14.31
CA LEU A 192 -6.58 4.67 -14.33
C LEU A 192 -7.38 3.41 -14.71
N ARG A 193 -8.61 3.28 -14.21
CA ARG A 193 -9.50 2.17 -14.55
C ARG A 193 -9.90 2.19 -16.02
N ASP A 194 -10.28 3.36 -16.52
CA ASP A 194 -10.72 3.51 -17.91
C ASP A 194 -9.55 3.32 -18.89
N TRP A 195 -8.35 3.77 -18.52
CA TRP A 195 -7.11 3.47 -19.24
C TRP A 195 -6.83 1.97 -19.35
N VAL A 196 -6.89 1.23 -18.23
CA VAL A 196 -6.71 -0.23 -18.25
C VAL A 196 -7.81 -0.91 -19.07
N ARG A 197 -9.07 -0.46 -18.95
CA ARG A 197 -10.20 -1.00 -19.70
C ARG A 197 -10.04 -0.77 -21.21
N PHE A 198 -9.54 0.39 -21.61
CA PHE A 198 -9.27 0.71 -23.02
C PHE A 198 -8.29 -0.30 -23.63
N TYR A 199 -7.13 -0.55 -23.01
CA TYR A 199 -6.16 -1.53 -23.53
C TYR A 199 -6.62 -2.98 -23.45
N TRP A 200 -7.53 -3.29 -22.53
CA TRP A 200 -8.18 -4.59 -22.50
C TRP A 200 -9.08 -4.78 -23.72
N GLN A 201 -9.94 -3.80 -24.03
CA GLN A 201 -10.90 -3.82 -25.12
C GLN A 201 -10.29 -3.58 -26.51
N HIS A 202 -9.14 -2.91 -26.57
CA HIS A 202 -8.46 -2.56 -27.81
C HIS A 202 -7.04 -3.15 -27.89
N PRO A 203 -6.90 -4.42 -28.29
CA PRO A 203 -5.60 -5.06 -28.49
C PRO A 203 -4.67 -4.31 -29.43
N GLU A 204 -5.22 -3.59 -30.42
CA GLU A 204 -4.51 -2.84 -31.45
C GLU A 204 -3.67 -1.67 -30.92
N PHE A 205 -4.04 -1.10 -29.77
CA PHE A 205 -3.30 0.02 -29.18
C PHE A 205 -2.26 -0.42 -28.15
N ARG A 206 -2.14 -1.72 -27.84
CA ARG A 206 -1.28 -2.21 -26.75
C ARG A 206 0.22 -1.94 -26.93
N ASP A 207 0.68 -1.67 -28.14
CA ASP A 207 2.07 -1.29 -28.40
C ASP A 207 2.41 0.08 -27.78
N GLU A 208 1.41 0.95 -27.58
CA GLU A 208 1.54 2.24 -26.90
C GLU A 208 2.00 2.09 -25.43
N LEU A 209 1.78 0.92 -24.83
CA LEU A 209 2.18 0.62 -23.44
C LEU A 209 3.70 0.47 -23.28
N VAL A 210 4.44 0.32 -24.38
CA VAL A 210 5.89 0.10 -24.38
C VAL A 210 6.66 1.37 -24.78
N ASP A 211 6.04 2.22 -25.61
CA ASP A 211 6.66 3.41 -26.21
C ASP A 211 6.39 4.73 -25.46
N GLY A 212 5.53 4.71 -24.43
CA GLY A 212 5.19 5.86 -23.61
C GLY A 212 3.96 6.65 -24.08
N ARG A 213 3.44 6.40 -25.29
CA ARG A 213 2.18 7.00 -25.75
C ARG A 213 1.00 6.60 -24.88
N GLY A 214 1.04 5.39 -24.32
CA GLY A 214 0.02 4.95 -23.39
C GLY A 214 0.02 5.75 -22.10
N LEU A 215 1.20 6.14 -21.60
CA LEU A 215 1.25 7.04 -20.44
C LEU A 215 0.70 8.42 -20.78
N GLN A 216 0.98 8.92 -21.99
CA GLN A 216 0.45 10.20 -22.43
C GLN A 216 -1.09 10.20 -22.55
N ARG A 217 -1.72 9.09 -22.96
CA ARG A 217 -3.18 8.95 -22.91
C ARG A 217 -3.74 8.99 -21.49
N LEU A 218 -3.02 8.44 -20.51
CA LEU A 218 -3.41 8.50 -19.11
C LEU A 218 -3.35 9.94 -18.58
N ASP A 219 -2.29 10.68 -18.92
CA ASP A 219 -2.11 12.08 -18.51
C ASP A 219 -3.12 13.02 -19.19
N ASP A 220 -3.45 12.76 -20.46
CA ASP A 220 -4.45 13.52 -21.24
C ASP A 220 -5.90 13.13 -20.90
N GLU A 221 -6.11 12.05 -20.13
CA GLU A 221 -7.42 11.43 -19.87
C GLU A 221 -8.22 11.10 -21.15
N LYS A 222 -7.51 10.76 -22.23
CA LYS A 222 -8.09 10.47 -23.56
C LYS A 222 -8.11 8.98 -23.86
N PHE A 223 -9.25 8.36 -23.57
CA PHE A 223 -9.47 6.92 -23.76
C PHE A 223 -10.35 6.59 -24.97
N THR A 224 -10.37 7.46 -25.99
CA THR A 224 -11.11 7.26 -27.24
C THR A 224 -10.20 6.73 -28.35
N ALA A 225 -10.76 5.90 -29.24
CA ALA A 225 -10.06 5.30 -30.38
C ALA A 225 -9.95 6.23 -31.60
N GLU A 226 -10.08 7.54 -31.41
CA GLU A 226 -10.01 8.56 -32.48
C GLU A 226 -8.57 8.99 -32.80
#